data_AF-A0A0G9MQ73-F1
#
_entry.id   AF-A0A0G9MQ73-F1
#
_cell.length_a   1.000
_cell.length_b   1.000
_cell.length_c   1.000
_cell.angle_alpha   90.00
_cell.angle_beta   90.00
_cell.angle_gamma   90.00
#
_symmetry.space_group_name_H-M   'P 1'
#
loop_
_entity.id
_entity.type
_entity.pdbx_description
1 polymer ?
#
loop_
_entity_poly.entity_id
_entity_poly.type
_entity_poly.pdbx_seq_one_letter_code
_entity_poly.pdbx_strand_id
1 'polypeptide(L)' 'MPNNNDDLLAEMRDVKRLLILQLLESGTPQGRIASILGVSAATMSRMLPKGLTKSIRTGD' A
#
# COMPACT_ATOMS: atom_id res chain seq x y z
N MET A 1 20.05 7.02 22.38
CA MET A 1 19.08 8.01 21.88
C MET A 1 18.27 7.31 20.80
N PRO A 2 16.93 7.24 20.88
CA PRO A 2 16.13 6.81 19.75
C PRO A 2 16.50 7.70 18.55
N ASN A 3 16.68 7.07 17.40
CA ASN A 3 17.14 7.76 16.21
C ASN A 3 15.90 8.40 15.57
N ASN A 4 15.60 9.67 15.91
CA ASN A 4 14.37 10.37 15.49
C ASN A 4 14.07 10.27 13.98
N ASN A 5 15.09 10.11 13.14
CA ASN A 5 14.94 9.90 11.71
C ASN A 5 14.31 8.54 11.37
N ASP A 6 14.65 7.48 12.11
CA ASP A 6 14.10 6.14 11.89
C ASP A 6 12.62 6.08 12.27
N ASP A 7 12.23 6.79 13.34
CA ASP A 7 10.84 6.91 13.78
C ASP A 7 10.00 7.70 12.76
N LEU A 8 10.51 8.82 12.26
CA LEU A 8 9.85 9.58 11.19
C LEU A 8 9.70 8.74 9.91
N LEU A 9 10.74 8.00 9.53
CA LEU A 9 10.67 7.11 8.37
C LEU A 9 9.67 5.97 8.58
N ALA A 10 9.50 5.48 9.81
CA ALA A 10 8.47 4.49 10.13
C ALA A 10 7.07 5.06 9.96
N GLU A 11 6.81 6.23 10.52
CA GLU A 11 5.52 6.92 10.40
C GLU A 11 5.17 7.20 8.93
N MET A 12 6.13 7.68 8.13
CA MET A 12 5.92 7.91 6.70
C MET A 12 5.60 6.62 5.91
N ARG A 13 6.17 5.48 6.30
CA ARG A 13 5.80 4.19 5.71
C ARG A 13 4.38 3.78 6.09
N ASP A 14 3.95 4.07 7.31
CA ASP A 14 2.60 3.74 7.79
C ASP A 14 1.54 4.60 7.10
N VAL A 15 1.77 5.91 6.99
CA VAL A 15 0.89 6.81 6.22
C VAL A 15 0.75 6.33 4.77
N LYS A 16 1.87 5.97 4.11
CA LYS A 16 1.84 5.42 2.75
C LYS A 16 1.00 4.15 2.65
N ARG A 17 1.08 3.25 3.64
CA ARG A 17 0.28 2.01 3.66
C ARG A 17 -1.21 2.31 3.81
N LEU A 18 -1.57 3.23 4.69
CA LEU A 18 -2.98 3.64 4.89
C LEU A 18 -3.58 4.24 3.61
N LEU A 19 -2.84 5.09 2.91
CA LEU A 19 -3.29 5.65 1.63
C LEU A 19 -3.48 4.58 0.56
N ILE A 20 -2.59 3.58 0.49
CA ILE A 20 -2.73 2.44 -0.42
C ILE A 20 -4.01 1.64 -0.08
N LEU A 21 -4.27 1.37 1.19
CA LEU A 21 -5.47 0.65 1.61
C LEU A 21 -6.74 1.41 1.22
N GLN A 22 -6.77 2.73 1.44
CA GLN A 22 -7.90 3.57 1.04
C GLN A 22 -8.17 3.52 -0.46
N LEU A 23 -7.11 3.56 -1.29
CA LEU A 23 -7.23 3.47 -2.74
C LEU A 23 -7.72 2.09 -3.20
N LEU A 24 -7.29 1.03 -2.52
CA LEU A 24 -7.76 -0.33 -2.81
C LEU A 24 -9.24 -0.50 -2.47
N GLU A 25 -9.65 0.00 -1.30
CA GLU A 25 -11.05 0.03 -0.87
C GLU A 25 -11.92 0.83 -1.84
N SER A 26 -11.41 1.95 -2.37
CA SER A 26 -12.12 2.75 -3.39
C SER A 26 -12.18 2.08 -4.77
N GLY A 27 -11.74 0.82 -4.90
CA GLY A 27 -11.72 0.08 -6.16
C GLY A 27 -10.61 0.49 -7.13
N THR A 28 -9.62 1.28 -6.70
CA THR A 28 -8.53 1.71 -7.61
C THR A 28 -7.70 0.50 -8.04
N PRO A 29 -7.48 0.29 -9.36
CA PRO A 29 -6.66 -0.82 -9.83
C PRO A 29 -5.21 -0.73 -9.33
N GLN A 30 -4.66 -1.84 -8.84
CA GLN A 30 -3.27 -1.92 -8.35
C GLN A 30 -2.24 -1.40 -9.36
N GLY A 31 -2.44 -1.63 -10.66
CA GLY A 31 -1.55 -1.12 -11.71
C GLY A 31 -1.49 0.41 -11.75
N ARG A 32 -2.62 1.09 -11.51
CA ARG A 32 -2.66 2.55 -11.41
C ARG A 32 -1.95 3.05 -10.15
N ILE A 33 -2.15 2.38 -9.01
CA ILE A 33 -1.45 2.68 -7.76
C ILE A 33 0.06 2.54 -7.95
N ALA A 34 0.51 1.45 -8.60
CA ALA A 34 1.92 1.21 -8.90
C ALA A 34 2.54 2.34 -9.74
N SER A 35 1.82 2.80 -10.77
CA SER A 35 2.25 3.90 -11.63
C SER A 35 2.41 5.21 -10.86
N ILE A 36 1.47 5.55 -9.97
CA ILE A 36 1.52 6.77 -9.14
C ILE A 36 2.72 6.71 -8.18
N LEU A 37 2.96 5.53 -7.60
CA LEU A 37 4.07 5.31 -6.66
C LEU A 37 5.43 5.13 -7.35
N GLY A 38 5.50 5.09 -8.68
CA GLY A 38 6.73 4.86 -9.43
C GLY A 38 7.36 3.49 -9.19
N VAL A 39 6.55 2.46 -8.88
CA VAL A 39 7.03 1.09 -8.63
C VAL A 39 6.49 0.11 -9.67
N SER A 40 7.18 -1.02 -9.83
CA SER A 40 6.68 -2.11 -10.68
C SER A 40 5.38 -2.71 -10.14
N ALA A 41 4.54 -3.23 -11.03
CA ALA A 41 3.34 -3.98 -10.63
C ALA A 41 3.67 -5.18 -9.72
N ALA A 42 4.81 -5.84 -9.95
CA ALA A 42 5.30 -6.94 -9.11
C ALA A 42 5.65 -6.45 -7.70
N THR A 43 6.27 -5.28 -7.56
CA THR A 43 6.54 -4.66 -6.26
C THR A 43 5.24 -4.31 -5.55
N MET A 44 4.29 -3.70 -6.26
CA MET A 44 2.96 -3.38 -5.70
C MET A 44 2.24 -4.63 -5.20
N SER A 45 2.24 -5.71 -5.99
CA SER A 45 1.62 -6.98 -5.58
C SER A 45 2.26 -7.59 -4.34
N ARG A 46 3.58 -7.45 -4.15
CA ARG A 46 4.30 -7.95 -2.96
C ARG A 46 4.07 -7.10 -1.71
N MET A 47 3.67 -5.84 -1.87
CA MET A 47 3.33 -4.97 -0.73
C MET A 47 2.01 -5.37 -0.07
N LEU A 48 1.17 -6.16 -0.72
CA LEU A 48 -0.14 -6.56 -0.21
C LEU A 48 -0.06 -7.94 0.46
N PRO A 49 -0.69 -8.12 1.63
CA PRO A 49 -0.87 -9.44 2.23
C PRO A 49 -1.53 -10.40 1.24
N LYS A 50 -1.09 -11.66 1.26
CA LYS A 50 -1.71 -12.71 0.43
C LYS A 50 -3.21 -12.79 0.73
N GLY A 51 -4.04 -12.80 -0.30
CA GLY A 51 -5.49 -12.92 -0.17
C GLY A 51 -6.26 -11.61 0.00
N LEU A 52 -5.62 -10.50 0.38
CA LEU A 52 -6.29 -9.21 0.59
C LEU A 52 -7.00 -8.69 -0.67
N THR A 53 -6.41 -8.91 -1.83
CA THR A 53 -6.97 -8.43 -3.11
C THR A 53 -8.15 -9.27 -3.59
N LYS A 54 -8.29 -10.50 -3.06
CA LYS A 54 -9.41 -11.40 -3.34
C LYS A 54 -10.62 -11.03 -2.48
N SER A 55 -10.40 -10.65 -1.21
CA SER A 55 -11.49 -10.21 -0.32
C SER A 55 -12.12 -8.89 -0.80
N ILE A 56 -11.31 -7.90 -1.18
CA ILE A 56 -11.81 -6.59 -1.66
C ILE A 56 -12.69 -6.72 -2.92
N ARG A 57 -12.37 -7.68 -3.81
CA ARG A 57 -13.17 -7.91 -5.03
C ARG A 57 -14.46 -8.67 -4.81
N THR A 58 -14.61 -9.33 -3.66
CA THR A 58 -15.75 -10.21 -3.39
C THR A 58 -16.90 -9.47 -2.71
N GLY A 59 -16.66 -8.28 -2.14
CA GLY A 59 -17.74 -7.44 -1.59
C GLY A 59 -18.57 -8.16 -0.54
N ASP A 60 -18.02 -8.29 0.66
CA ASP A 60 -18.85 -8.26 1.88
C ASP A 60 -19.15 -6.79 2.21
#